data_AF-A0A0F9DIU5-F1
#
_entry.id   AF-A0A0F9DIU5-F1
#
_cell.length_a   1.000
_cell.length_b   1.000
_cell.length_c   1.000
_cell.angle_alpha   90.00
_cell.angle_beta   90.00
_cell.angle_gamma   90.00
#
_symmetry.space_group_name_H-M   'P 1'
#
loop_
_entity.id
_entity.type
_entity.pdbx_description
1 polymer ?
#
loop_
_entity_poly.entity_id
_entity_poly.type
_entity_poly.pdbx_seq_one_letter_code
_entity_poly.pdbx_strand_id
1 'polypeptide(L)'
;MARLLVDSPVSIDVETTGVKREDTADPRRAKFVCAAVAPHGIVTFNPPDVRPGASVTVHNMPYDAVVLDRWDANWDDTKILAHIGGHPDTTLKGLQTRLLGRPALHHDEAEERGQVPEYCLYDATNTWDLRPVLYDGLRPETRRLYDELERPLLPLWAKMTMEGSFNLDTPALQAYRTALAEDTEGALTKAEALLPRGRVVSRCKKCELLRERMEKGQKCG
;
A
#
# COMPACT_ATOMS: atom_id res chain seq x y z
N MET A 1 22.96 17.63 5.69
CA MET A 1 23.41 16.99 4.43
C MET A 1 22.56 17.54 3.30
N ALA A 2 23.16 17.84 2.15
CA ALA A 2 22.41 18.25 0.96
C ALA A 2 21.57 17.07 0.44
N ARG A 3 20.33 17.33 0.02
CA ARG A 3 19.48 16.31 -0.62
C ARG A 3 19.93 16.13 -2.07
N LEU A 4 19.85 14.89 -2.56
CA LEU A 4 20.02 14.62 -3.99
C LEU A 4 18.87 15.27 -4.75
N LEU A 5 19.19 16.12 -5.70
CA LEU A 5 18.21 16.78 -6.56
C LEU A 5 17.94 15.94 -7.80
N VAL A 6 16.67 15.72 -8.14
CA VAL A 6 16.24 15.01 -9.36
C VAL A 6 15.56 15.98 -10.30
N ASP A 7 16.22 16.26 -11.43
CA ASP A 7 15.74 17.17 -12.49
C ASP A 7 15.92 16.62 -13.92
N SER A 8 16.42 15.39 -14.06
CA SER A 8 16.55 14.65 -15.32
C SER A 8 15.68 13.39 -15.31
N PRO A 9 15.39 12.78 -16.46
CA PRO A 9 14.69 11.51 -16.52
C PRO A 9 15.44 10.43 -15.74
N VAL A 10 14.78 9.85 -14.75
CA VAL A 10 15.33 8.79 -13.89
C VAL A 10 14.27 7.74 -13.58
N SER A 11 14.71 6.58 -13.08
CA SER A 11 13.87 5.75 -12.24
C SER A 11 14.27 5.90 -10.78
N ILE A 12 13.30 5.74 -9.89
CA ILE A 12 13.53 5.72 -8.45
C ILE A 12 12.92 4.43 -7.90
N ASP A 13 13.62 3.84 -6.94
CA ASP A 13 13.07 2.84 -6.04
C ASP A 13 13.27 3.33 -4.60
N VAL A 14 12.30 3.04 -3.71
CA VAL A 14 12.29 3.55 -2.35
C VAL A 14 12.05 2.43 -1.36
N GLU A 15 13.00 2.26 -0.45
CA GLU A 15 12.88 1.31 0.65
C GLU A 15 12.37 1.99 1.91
N THR A 16 11.45 1.31 2.58
CA THR A 16 10.80 1.82 3.78
C THR A 16 10.63 0.75 4.85
N THR A 17 10.53 1.18 6.10
CA THR A 17 10.15 0.33 7.23
C THR A 17 8.85 0.80 7.85
N GLY A 18 8.28 -0.01 8.75
CA GLY A 18 7.08 0.37 9.53
C GLY A 18 5.74 0.06 8.84
N VAL A 19 5.80 -0.47 7.61
CA VAL A 19 4.64 -0.99 6.87
C VAL A 19 4.85 -2.50 6.70
N LYS A 20 4.15 -3.33 7.49
CA LYS A 20 4.21 -4.79 7.37
C LYS A 20 2.78 -5.35 7.29
N ARG A 21 2.44 -6.00 6.18
CA ARG A 21 1.17 -6.68 5.83
C ARG A 21 0.01 -5.78 5.35
N GLU A 22 -0.89 -6.43 4.62
CA GLU A 22 -2.07 -5.94 3.87
C GLU A 22 -2.95 -4.92 4.61
N ASP A 23 -2.91 -4.91 5.95
CA ASP A 23 -3.77 -4.07 6.79
C ASP A 23 -3.10 -2.74 7.22
N THR A 24 -1.80 -2.58 6.96
CA THR A 24 -0.99 -1.41 7.41
C THR A 24 -0.23 -0.71 6.28
N ALA A 25 -0.55 -1.03 5.01
CA ALA A 25 0.06 -0.49 3.79
C ALA A 25 -0.24 1.00 3.53
N ASP A 26 -0.19 1.84 4.55
CA ASP A 26 -0.33 3.28 4.44
C ASP A 26 1.05 3.93 4.24
N PRO A 27 1.41 4.38 3.02
CA PRO A 27 2.71 4.99 2.74
C PRO A 27 3.00 6.24 3.59
N ARG A 28 1.96 6.91 4.14
CA ARG A 28 2.13 8.08 5.01
C ARG A 28 2.74 7.74 6.36
N ARG A 29 2.67 6.46 6.75
CA ARG A 29 3.22 5.94 8.02
C ARG A 29 4.56 5.25 7.82
N ALA A 30 5.00 5.10 6.57
CA ALA A 30 6.26 4.49 6.23
C ALA A 30 7.43 5.35 6.70
N LYS A 31 8.48 4.70 7.20
CA LYS A 31 9.73 5.36 7.53
C LYS A 31 10.74 5.10 6.43
N PHE A 32 11.19 6.16 5.78
CA PHE A 32 12.21 6.11 4.75
C PHE A 32 13.49 5.43 5.25
N VAL A 33 14.03 4.49 4.48
CA VAL A 33 15.31 3.80 4.74
C VAL A 33 16.36 4.29 3.76
N CYS A 34 16.13 4.06 2.46
CA CYS A 34 16.96 4.55 1.38
C CYS A 34 16.14 4.69 0.09
N ALA A 35 16.72 5.36 -0.90
CA ALA A 35 16.23 5.35 -2.25
C ALA A 35 17.40 5.19 -3.21
N ALA A 36 17.15 4.54 -4.34
CA ALA A 36 18.11 4.42 -5.41
C ALA A 36 17.61 5.12 -6.68
N VAL A 37 18.55 5.62 -7.47
CA VAL A 37 18.28 6.39 -8.68
C VAL A 37 19.05 5.79 -9.86
N ALA A 38 18.31 5.27 -10.84
CA ALA A 38 18.85 4.82 -12.11
C ALA A 38 18.54 5.83 -13.22
N PRO A 39 19.36 5.92 -14.29
CA PRO A 39 20.52 5.08 -14.58
C PRO A 39 21.80 5.53 -13.86
N HIS A 40 21.74 6.56 -13.01
CA HIS A 40 22.93 7.18 -12.40
C HIS A 40 23.69 6.31 -11.40
N GLY A 41 23.10 5.21 -10.93
CA GLY A 41 23.77 4.29 -10.00
C GLY A 41 23.88 4.86 -8.59
N ILE A 42 23.02 5.79 -8.21
CA ILE A 42 23.11 6.53 -6.94
C ILE A 42 22.20 5.87 -5.91
N VAL A 43 22.69 5.69 -4.69
CA VAL A 43 21.87 5.37 -3.51
C VAL A 43 21.98 6.48 -2.49
N THR A 44 20.85 6.91 -1.93
CA THR A 44 20.75 7.95 -0.91
C THR A 44 20.00 7.45 0.33
N PHE A 45 20.48 7.84 1.50
CA PHE A 45 19.84 7.58 2.80
C PHE A 45 18.98 8.74 3.29
N ASN A 46 18.83 9.78 2.46
CA ASN A 46 17.83 10.83 2.64
C ASN A 46 16.87 10.81 1.45
N PRO A 47 15.58 11.16 1.64
CA PRO A 47 14.64 11.29 0.53
C PRO A 47 15.20 12.22 -0.55
N PRO A 48 15.29 11.78 -1.82
CA PRO A 48 15.66 12.66 -2.92
C PRO A 48 14.65 13.79 -3.07
N ASP A 49 15.12 14.98 -3.41
CA ASP A 49 14.28 16.12 -3.74
C ASP A 49 13.91 16.05 -5.22
N VAL A 50 12.74 15.48 -5.50
CA VAL A 50 12.19 15.38 -6.85
C VAL A 50 11.54 16.71 -7.22
N ARG A 51 12.03 17.37 -8.27
CA ARG A 51 11.46 18.66 -8.71
C ARG A 51 10.06 18.48 -9.32
N PRO A 52 9.18 19.49 -9.17
CA PRO A 52 7.96 19.56 -9.96
C PRO A 52 8.24 19.41 -11.45
N GLY A 53 7.43 18.58 -12.13
CA GLY A 53 7.59 18.28 -13.56
C GLY A 53 8.79 17.39 -13.94
N ALA A 54 9.64 16.97 -13.00
CA ALA A 54 10.72 16.02 -13.28
C ALA A 54 10.12 14.71 -13.81
N SER A 55 10.76 14.08 -14.80
CA SER A 55 10.29 12.81 -15.35
C SER A 55 10.84 11.65 -14.52
N VAL A 56 9.96 10.94 -13.81
CA VAL A 56 10.37 9.91 -12.86
C VAL A 56 9.58 8.63 -13.12
N THR A 57 10.28 7.52 -13.35
CA THR A 57 9.68 6.20 -13.48
C THR A 57 9.82 5.44 -12.17
N VAL A 58 8.75 4.80 -11.72
CA VAL A 58 8.75 3.96 -10.52
C VAL A 58 7.97 2.67 -10.78
N HIS A 59 7.96 1.77 -9.80
CA HIS A 59 7.13 0.58 -9.82
C HIS A 59 6.21 0.61 -8.61
N ASN A 60 4.91 0.93 -8.82
CA ASN A 60 3.92 1.25 -7.76
C ASN A 60 3.92 2.72 -7.31
N MET A 61 3.70 3.62 -8.27
CA MET A 61 3.81 5.07 -8.13
C MET A 61 3.07 5.69 -6.94
N PRO A 62 1.80 5.35 -6.65
CA PRO A 62 1.10 5.98 -5.54
C PRO A 62 1.80 5.81 -4.18
N TYR A 63 2.57 4.73 -3.99
CA TYR A 63 3.33 4.52 -2.77
C TYR A 63 4.55 5.46 -2.72
N ASP A 64 5.39 5.43 -3.75
CA ASP A 64 6.65 6.17 -3.77
C ASP A 64 6.43 7.69 -3.80
N ALA A 65 5.44 8.17 -4.55
CA ALA A 65 5.09 9.59 -4.57
C ALA A 65 4.67 10.11 -3.19
N VAL A 66 3.94 9.30 -2.41
CA VAL A 66 3.54 9.67 -1.03
C VAL A 66 4.75 9.64 -0.10
N VAL A 67 5.59 8.61 -0.17
CA VAL A 67 6.79 8.50 0.69
C VAL A 67 7.77 9.63 0.42
N LEU A 68 7.91 10.03 -0.83
CA LEU A 68 8.79 11.14 -1.26
C LEU A 68 8.15 12.53 -1.09
N ASP A 69 6.91 12.60 -0.60
CA ASP A 69 6.13 13.84 -0.46
C ASP A 69 6.10 14.66 -1.75
N ARG A 70 5.91 13.98 -2.89
CA ARG A 70 5.94 14.59 -4.22
C ARG A 70 4.92 13.97 -5.17
N TRP A 71 3.81 14.68 -5.40
CA TRP A 71 2.80 14.27 -6.37
C TRP A 71 2.95 14.97 -7.73
N ASP A 72 3.50 16.18 -7.79
CA ASP A 72 3.50 17.04 -8.99
C ASP A 72 4.71 16.83 -9.93
N ALA A 73 5.29 15.63 -9.94
CA ALA A 73 6.28 15.22 -10.94
C ALA A 73 5.58 14.58 -12.16
N ASN A 74 6.32 14.46 -13.27
CA ASN A 74 5.88 13.73 -14.44
C ASN A 74 6.13 12.22 -14.24
N TRP A 75 5.30 11.61 -13.41
CA TRP A 75 5.44 10.21 -13.02
C TRP A 75 5.11 9.23 -14.15
N ASP A 76 5.82 8.10 -14.17
CA ASP A 76 5.55 6.90 -14.97
C ASP A 76 5.52 5.69 -14.03
N ASP A 77 4.61 4.73 -14.27
CA ASP A 77 4.44 3.55 -13.43
C ASP A 77 4.50 2.25 -14.24
N THR A 78 5.59 1.50 -14.05
CA THR A 78 5.80 0.22 -14.73
C THR A 78 4.81 -0.86 -14.30
N LYS A 79 4.26 -0.80 -13.09
CA LYS A 79 3.24 -1.75 -12.62
C LYS A 79 1.93 -1.56 -13.38
N ILE A 80 1.53 -0.31 -13.60
CA ILE A 80 0.32 0.02 -14.38
C ILE A 80 0.53 -0.29 -15.85
N LEU A 81 1.69 0.02 -16.43
CA LEU A 81 2.04 -0.39 -17.80
C LEU A 81 1.92 -1.91 -17.99
N ALA A 82 2.42 -2.69 -17.03
CA ALA A 82 2.27 -4.15 -17.07
C ALA A 82 0.80 -4.59 -16.93
N HIS A 83 0.04 -3.95 -16.04
CA HIS A 83 -1.37 -4.27 -15.82
C HIS A 83 -2.21 -4.07 -17.09
N ILE A 84 -2.14 -2.89 -17.72
CA ILE A 84 -2.90 -2.60 -18.93
C ILE A 84 -2.39 -3.38 -20.15
N GLY A 85 -1.11 -3.78 -20.13
CA GLY A 85 -0.52 -4.69 -21.12
C GLY A 85 -1.02 -6.12 -21.00
N GLY A 86 -1.79 -6.45 -19.96
CA GLY A 86 -2.35 -7.78 -19.74
C GLY A 86 -1.35 -8.80 -19.19
N HIS A 87 -0.30 -8.34 -18.51
CA HIS A 87 0.62 -9.25 -17.85
C HIS A 87 -0.06 -9.91 -16.64
N PRO A 88 -0.01 -11.26 -16.51
CA PRO A 88 -0.68 -11.97 -15.42
C PRO A 88 -0.04 -11.75 -14.05
N ASP A 89 1.26 -11.42 -14.05
CA ASP A 89 2.02 -11.03 -12.87
C ASP A 89 2.62 -9.65 -13.14
N THR A 90 2.22 -8.68 -12.33
CA THR A 90 2.67 -7.28 -12.45
C THR A 90 3.69 -6.92 -11.37
N THR A 91 4.19 -7.89 -10.61
CA THR A 91 5.25 -7.63 -9.62
C THR A 91 6.57 -7.34 -10.33
N LEU A 92 7.41 -6.46 -9.77
CA LEU A 92 8.72 -6.14 -10.33
C LEU A 92 9.57 -7.40 -10.55
N LYS A 93 9.56 -8.32 -9.57
CA LYS A 93 10.27 -9.60 -9.61
C LYS A 93 9.77 -10.51 -10.73
N GLY A 94 8.46 -10.65 -10.90
CA GLY A 94 7.89 -11.44 -11.99
C GLY A 94 8.24 -10.86 -13.36
N LEU A 95 8.12 -9.54 -13.49
CA LEU A 95 8.39 -8.82 -14.73
C LEU A 95 9.88 -8.85 -15.11
N GLN A 96 10.80 -8.60 -14.17
CA GLN A 96 12.23 -8.58 -14.47
C GLN A 96 12.74 -9.96 -14.89
N THR A 97 12.24 -11.04 -14.26
CA THR A 97 12.62 -12.40 -14.66
C THR A 97 12.07 -12.75 -16.03
N ARG A 98 10.79 -12.44 -16.28
CA ARG A 98 10.13 -12.79 -17.54
C ARG A 98 10.59 -11.96 -18.74
N LEU A 99 10.81 -10.66 -18.55
CA LEU A 99 11.01 -9.70 -19.64
C LEU A 99 12.46 -9.25 -19.79
N LEU A 100 13.23 -9.20 -18.71
CA LEU A 100 14.65 -8.84 -18.75
C LEU A 100 15.59 -10.05 -18.62
N GLY A 101 15.07 -11.23 -18.28
CA GLY A 101 15.87 -12.44 -18.04
C GLY A 101 16.76 -12.34 -16.79
N ARG A 102 16.40 -11.47 -15.84
CA ARG A 102 17.19 -11.18 -14.64
C ARG A 102 16.68 -11.98 -13.43
N PRO A 103 17.57 -12.45 -12.53
CA PRO A 103 17.14 -13.19 -11.35
C PRO A 103 16.25 -12.34 -10.44
N ALA A 104 15.27 -12.97 -9.78
CA ALA A 104 14.53 -12.32 -8.71
C ALA A 104 15.43 -12.18 -7.49
N LEU A 105 15.49 -10.98 -6.91
CA LEU A 105 16.05 -10.75 -5.57
C LEU A 105 14.89 -10.48 -4.61
N HIS A 106 15.01 -10.91 -3.36
CA HIS A 106 13.98 -10.70 -2.36
C HIS A 106 14.48 -9.77 -1.25
N HIS A 107 13.66 -8.77 -0.92
CA HIS A 107 13.93 -7.82 0.15
C HIS A 107 14.32 -8.49 1.47
N ASP A 108 13.60 -9.54 1.90
CA ASP A 108 13.91 -10.25 3.16
C ASP A 108 15.34 -10.85 3.15
N GLU A 109 15.79 -11.39 2.02
CA GLU A 109 17.16 -11.91 1.87
C GLU A 109 18.19 -10.78 1.88
N ALA A 110 17.85 -9.63 1.29
CA ALA A 110 18.70 -8.44 1.31
C ALA A 110 18.79 -7.84 2.72
N GLU A 111 17.71 -7.79 3.49
CA GLU A 111 17.70 -7.40 4.90
C GLU A 111 18.61 -8.30 5.73
N GLU A 112 18.44 -9.63 5.61
CA GLU A 112 19.25 -10.61 6.35
C GLU A 112 20.75 -10.49 6.07
N ARG A 113 21.12 -10.09 4.85
CA ARG A 113 22.51 -9.90 4.42
C ARG A 113 23.04 -8.48 4.65
N GLY A 114 22.19 -7.54 5.07
CA GLY A 114 22.54 -6.13 5.18
C GLY A 114 22.83 -5.46 3.83
N GLN A 115 22.19 -5.92 2.76
CA GLN A 115 22.38 -5.50 1.36
C GLN A 115 21.16 -4.75 0.77
N VAL A 116 20.37 -4.12 1.64
CA VAL A 116 19.19 -3.32 1.23
C VAL A 116 19.56 -2.21 0.22
N PRO A 117 20.66 -1.45 0.37
CA PRO A 117 21.08 -0.46 -0.63
C PRO A 117 21.32 -1.04 -2.03
N GLU A 118 21.98 -2.19 -2.13
CA GLU A 118 22.25 -2.89 -3.38
C GLU A 118 20.98 -3.45 -4.01
N TYR A 119 20.07 -3.98 -3.17
CA TYR A 119 18.75 -4.43 -3.57
C TYR A 119 17.92 -3.28 -4.16
N CYS A 120 17.85 -2.14 -3.47
CA CYS A 120 17.13 -0.95 -3.92
C CYS A 120 17.67 -0.44 -5.27
N LEU A 121 19.01 -0.41 -5.44
CA LEU A 121 19.61 -0.03 -6.71
C LEU A 121 19.29 -1.00 -7.84
N TYR A 122 19.24 -2.29 -7.53
CA TYR A 122 18.86 -3.32 -8.48
C TYR A 122 17.41 -3.12 -8.96
N ASP A 123 16.48 -2.86 -8.05
CA ASP A 123 15.07 -2.64 -8.36
C ASP A 123 14.85 -1.33 -9.13
N ALA A 124 15.56 -0.25 -8.78
CA ALA A 124 15.56 0.99 -9.58
C ALA A 124 16.06 0.74 -11.02
N THR A 125 17.14 -0.03 -11.18
CA THR A 125 17.72 -0.37 -12.49
C THR A 125 16.75 -1.23 -13.31
N ASN A 126 16.13 -2.23 -12.70
CA ASN A 126 15.12 -3.06 -13.38
C ASN A 126 13.91 -2.23 -13.81
N THR A 127 13.46 -1.30 -12.97
CA THR A 127 12.37 -0.38 -13.29
C THR A 127 12.71 0.52 -14.49
N TRP A 128 13.93 1.06 -14.53
CA TRP A 128 14.43 1.85 -15.67
C TRP A 128 14.37 1.05 -16.98
N ASP A 129 14.87 -0.17 -16.94
CA ASP A 129 14.99 -1.02 -18.14
C ASP A 129 13.64 -1.64 -18.56
N LEU A 130 12.73 -1.90 -17.60
CA LEU A 130 11.39 -2.41 -17.89
C LEU A 130 10.51 -1.38 -18.58
N ARG A 131 10.65 -0.10 -18.25
CA ARG A 131 9.80 0.97 -18.79
C ARG A 131 9.70 0.95 -20.32
N PRO A 132 10.80 1.00 -21.10
CA PRO A 132 10.71 0.94 -22.56
C PRO A 132 10.12 -0.38 -23.03
N VAL A 133 10.50 -1.53 -22.44
CA VAL A 133 9.98 -2.85 -22.83
C VAL A 133 8.45 -2.91 -22.69
N LEU A 134 7.93 -2.44 -21.56
CA LEU A 134 6.50 -2.45 -21.28
C LEU A 134 5.76 -1.44 -22.16
N TYR A 135 6.20 -0.19 -22.19
CA TYR A 135 5.53 0.89 -22.94
C TYR A 135 5.56 0.64 -24.45
N ASP A 136 6.71 0.22 -24.99
CA ASP A 136 6.87 -0.05 -26.42
C ASP A 136 6.14 -1.33 -26.85
N GLY A 137 5.97 -2.28 -25.92
CA GLY A 137 5.19 -3.51 -26.11
C GLY A 137 3.67 -3.29 -26.14
N LEU A 138 3.16 -2.14 -25.67
CA LEU A 138 1.73 -1.84 -25.74
C LEU A 138 1.27 -1.59 -27.19
N ARG A 139 0.05 -2.03 -27.49
CA ARG A 139 -0.67 -1.60 -28.69
C ARG A 139 -0.90 -0.08 -28.67
N PRO A 140 -0.93 0.61 -29.82
CA PRO A 140 -1.10 2.07 -29.87
C PRO A 140 -2.32 2.58 -29.08
N GLU A 141 -3.44 1.86 -29.13
CA GLU A 141 -4.67 2.25 -28.43
C GLU A 141 -4.51 2.13 -26.90
N THR A 142 -3.82 1.09 -26.43
CA THR A 142 -3.54 0.88 -25.00
C THR A 142 -2.51 1.88 -24.50
N ARG A 143 -1.51 2.23 -25.31
CA ARG A 143 -0.54 3.28 -25.00
C ARG A 143 -1.23 4.63 -24.84
N ARG A 144 -2.17 4.95 -25.73
CA ARG A 144 -2.99 6.16 -25.64
C ARG A 144 -3.80 6.20 -24.35
N LEU A 145 -4.42 5.08 -23.96
CA LEU A 145 -5.14 4.98 -22.68
C LEU A 145 -4.21 5.27 -21.49
N TYR A 146 -2.99 4.74 -21.51
CA TYR A 146 -2.02 5.04 -20.47
C TYR A 146 -1.67 6.53 -20.41
N ASP A 147 -1.32 7.11 -21.56
CA ASP A 147 -0.83 8.50 -21.64
C ASP A 147 -1.93 9.54 -21.33
N GLU A 148 -3.17 9.28 -21.77
CA GLU A 148 -4.27 10.23 -21.64
C GLU A 148 -5.11 10.03 -20.38
N LEU A 149 -5.13 8.83 -19.79
CA LEU A 149 -5.98 8.50 -18.62
C LEU A 149 -5.17 8.09 -17.39
N GLU A 150 -4.47 6.96 -17.44
CA GLU A 150 -3.84 6.38 -16.24
C GLU A 150 -2.74 7.29 -15.69
N ARG A 151 -1.79 7.67 -16.54
CA ARG A 151 -0.62 8.46 -16.14
C ARG A 151 -0.99 9.82 -15.55
N PRO A 152 -1.96 10.60 -16.09
CA PRO A 152 -2.39 11.85 -15.46
C PRO A 152 -3.21 11.67 -14.17
N LEU A 153 -3.96 10.56 -14.03
CA LEU A 153 -4.80 10.34 -12.85
C LEU A 153 -4.01 9.86 -11.64
N LEU A 154 -3.01 9.01 -11.85
CA LEU A 154 -2.20 8.42 -10.79
C LEU A 154 -1.63 9.47 -9.79
N PRO A 155 -1.01 10.59 -10.24
CA PRO A 155 -0.57 11.66 -9.33
C PRO A 155 -1.67 12.29 -8.47
N LEU A 156 -2.90 12.39 -9.00
CA LEU A 156 -4.04 12.93 -8.24
C LEU A 156 -4.42 12.01 -7.08
N TRP A 157 -4.32 10.70 -7.27
CA TRP A 157 -4.53 9.72 -6.20
C TRP A 157 -3.48 9.88 -5.09
N ALA A 158 -2.20 9.98 -5.46
CA ALA A 158 -1.14 10.24 -4.50
C ALA A 158 -1.39 11.54 -3.72
N LYS A 159 -1.74 12.63 -4.41
CA LYS A 159 -2.10 13.91 -3.78
C LYS A 159 -3.25 13.76 -2.77
N MET A 160 -4.35 13.11 -3.15
CA MET A 160 -5.49 12.88 -2.26
C MET A 160 -5.09 12.08 -1.01
N THR A 161 -4.25 11.05 -1.18
CA THR A 161 -3.69 10.28 -0.06
C THR A 161 -2.87 11.19 0.86
N MET A 162 -1.91 11.93 0.31
CA MET A 162 -1.01 12.83 1.04
C MET A 162 -1.77 13.89 1.84
N GLU A 163 -2.72 14.57 1.21
CA GLU A 163 -3.48 15.68 1.82
C GLU A 163 -4.51 15.19 2.86
N GLY A 164 -4.85 13.90 2.85
CA GLY A 164 -5.88 13.36 3.73
C GLY A 164 -7.25 13.97 3.42
N SER A 165 -7.78 13.66 2.24
CA SER A 165 -8.96 14.33 1.63
C SER A 165 -10.26 14.35 2.45
N PHE A 166 -10.32 13.69 3.61
CA PHE A 166 -11.50 13.65 4.46
C PHE A 166 -11.13 13.92 5.91
N ASN A 167 -11.58 15.06 6.43
CA ASN A 167 -11.57 15.32 7.86
C ASN A 167 -12.80 14.66 8.49
N LEU A 168 -12.56 13.68 9.35
CA LEU A 168 -13.63 13.06 10.12
C LEU A 168 -13.97 13.93 11.33
N ASP A 169 -15.25 14.26 11.50
CA ASP A 169 -15.78 14.86 12.72
C ASP A 169 -15.69 13.80 13.85
N THR A 170 -14.53 13.79 14.50
CA THR A 170 -14.19 12.81 15.53
C THR A 170 -15.14 12.91 16.74
N PRO A 171 -15.50 14.11 17.25
CA PRO A 171 -16.54 14.25 18.26
C PRO A 171 -17.88 13.63 17.85
N ALA A 172 -18.38 13.90 16.64
CA ALA A 172 -19.64 13.32 16.18
C ALA A 172 -19.56 11.79 16.06
N LEU A 173 -18.45 11.25 15.55
CA LEU A 173 -18.22 9.80 15.47
C LEU A 173 -18.14 9.15 16.86
N GLN A 174 -17.50 9.81 17.83
CA GLN A 174 -17.45 9.32 19.21
C GLN A 174 -18.84 9.33 19.86
N ALA A 175 -19.61 10.40 19.67
CA ALA A 175 -20.98 10.48 20.15
C ALA A 175 -21.86 9.36 19.54
N TYR A 176 -21.74 9.14 18.23
CA TYR A 176 -22.43 8.06 17.53
C TYR A 176 -22.02 6.68 18.05
N ARG A 177 -20.71 6.45 18.27
CA ARG A 177 -20.20 5.19 18.86
C ARG A 177 -20.77 4.95 20.27
N THR A 178 -20.82 5.97 21.11
CA THR A 178 -21.38 5.85 22.47
C THR A 178 -22.87 5.55 22.43
N ALA A 179 -23.64 6.27 21.60
CA ALA A 179 -25.08 6.04 21.43
C ALA A 179 -25.38 4.61 20.93
N LEU A 180 -24.60 4.11 19.96
CA LEU A 180 -24.68 2.73 19.51
C LEU A 180 -24.42 1.73 20.64
N ALA A 181 -23.40 1.96 21.47
CA ALA A 181 -23.09 1.07 22.58
C ALA A 181 -24.23 1.02 23.61
N GLU A 182 -24.80 2.17 23.94
CA GLU A 182 -25.94 2.31 24.85
C GLU A 182 -27.20 1.65 24.29
N ASP A 183 -27.50 1.81 23.00
CA ASP A 183 -28.63 1.17 22.34
C ASP A 183 -28.48 -0.36 22.28
N THR A 184 -27.26 -0.86 22.04
CA THR A 184 -26.98 -2.29 22.01
C THR A 184 -27.08 -2.91 23.40
N GLU A 185 -26.57 -2.22 24.43
CA GLU A 185 -26.69 -2.62 25.83
C GLU A 185 -28.16 -2.58 26.29
N GLY A 186 -28.90 -1.53 25.93
CA GLY A 186 -30.33 -1.40 26.21
C GLY A 186 -31.18 -2.47 25.50
N ALA A 187 -30.82 -2.86 24.28
CA ALA A 187 -31.46 -3.97 23.56
C ALA A 187 -31.17 -5.32 24.23
N LEU A 188 -29.94 -5.54 24.71
CA LEU A 188 -29.56 -6.73 25.48
C LEU A 188 -30.31 -6.80 26.81
N THR A 189 -30.40 -5.70 27.56
CA THR A 189 -31.14 -5.66 28.84
C THR A 189 -32.64 -5.89 28.63
N LYS A 190 -33.23 -5.35 27.56
CA LYS A 190 -34.64 -5.63 27.20
C LYS A 190 -34.86 -7.10 26.83
N ALA A 191 -33.92 -7.71 26.10
CA ALA A 191 -33.97 -9.13 25.79
C ALA A 191 -33.86 -9.99 27.06
N GLU A 192 -32.98 -9.64 28.00
CA GLU A 192 -32.85 -10.32 29.30
C GLU A 192 -34.10 -10.17 30.17
N ALA A 193 -34.77 -9.01 30.12
CA ALA A 193 -36.01 -8.74 30.85
C ALA A 193 -37.23 -9.51 30.29
N LEU A 194 -37.18 -9.90 29.01
CA LEU A 194 -38.21 -10.72 28.35
C LEU A 194 -38.00 -12.23 28.58
N LEU A 195 -36.88 -12.66 29.18
CA LEU A 195 -36.66 -14.05 29.56
C LEU A 195 -37.53 -14.43 30.78
N PRO A 196 -38.18 -15.60 30.79
CA PRO A 196 -39.04 -16.02 31.90
C PRO A 196 -38.26 -16.08 33.23
N ARG A 197 -38.76 -15.34 34.23
CA ARG A 197 -38.15 -15.24 35.57
C ARG A 197 -37.95 -16.64 36.18
N GLY A 198 -36.70 -17.00 36.46
CA GLY A 198 -36.32 -18.25 37.14
C GLY A 198 -35.26 -19.11 36.42
N ARG A 199 -34.87 -18.79 35.18
CA ARG A 199 -33.79 -19.49 34.49
C ARG A 199 -32.45 -18.78 34.67
N VAL A 200 -31.50 -19.44 35.33
CA VAL A 200 -30.11 -18.98 35.46
C VAL A 200 -29.42 -19.18 34.11
N VAL A 201 -29.12 -18.09 33.42
CA VAL A 201 -28.42 -18.07 32.14
C VAL A 201 -26.91 -17.99 32.43
N SER A 202 -26.10 -18.82 31.77
CA SER A 202 -24.65 -18.76 31.91
C SER A 202 -24.03 -18.63 30.53
N ARG A 203 -23.03 -17.75 30.38
CA ARG A 203 -22.30 -17.61 29.11
C ARG A 203 -21.57 -18.91 28.79
N CYS A 204 -21.75 -19.40 27.56
CA CYS A 204 -20.96 -20.53 27.08
C CYS A 204 -19.49 -20.10 27.02
N LYS A 205 -18.59 -20.81 27.73
CA LYS A 205 -17.15 -20.51 27.72
C LYS A 205 -16.48 -20.66 26.35
N LYS A 206 -17.16 -21.25 25.36
CA LYS A 206 -16.60 -21.55 24.04
C LYS A 206 -17.06 -20.61 22.93
N CYS A 207 -18.33 -20.19 22.93
CA CYS A 207 -18.89 -19.32 21.89
C CYS A 207 -19.45 -18.00 22.43
N GLU A 208 -19.34 -17.77 23.74
CA GLU A 208 -19.76 -16.55 24.46
C GLU A 208 -21.24 -16.17 24.39
N LEU A 209 -22.04 -16.90 23.61
CA LEU A 209 -23.48 -16.71 23.54
C LEU A 209 -24.15 -16.99 24.90
N LEU A 210 -25.14 -16.16 25.22
CA LEU A 210 -26.07 -16.38 26.33
C LEU A 210 -26.86 -17.67 26.08
N ARG A 211 -26.71 -18.65 26.96
CA ARG A 211 -27.48 -19.90 26.93
C ARG A 211 -28.08 -20.16 28.31
N GLU A 212 -29.31 -20.65 28.33
CA GLU A 212 -29.87 -21.24 29.55
C GLU A 212 -28.90 -22.31 30.06
N ARG A 213 -28.68 -22.40 31.38
CA ARG A 213 -27.71 -23.32 31.98
C ARG A 213 -27.82 -24.70 31.33
N MET A 214 -26.79 -25.10 30.58
CA MET A 214 -26.77 -26.39 29.90
C MET A 214 -26.75 -27.49 30.96
N GLU A 215 -27.64 -28.46 30.83
CA GLU A 215 -27.63 -29.65 31.69
C GLU A 215 -26.36 -30.47 31.43
N LYS A 216 -25.93 -31.24 32.43
CA LYS A 216 -24.70 -32.04 32.37
C LYS A 216 -24.79 -33.05 31.21
N GLY A 217 -24.12 -32.76 30.11
CA GLY A 217 -24.11 -33.60 28.90
C GLY A 217 -24.50 -32.89 27.59
N GLN A 218 -25.05 -31.67 27.64
CA GLN A 218 -25.35 -30.91 26.42
C GLN A 218 -24.07 -30.35 25.78
N LYS A 219 -23.93 -30.57 24.46
CA LYS A 219 -22.81 -30.06 23.66
C LYS A 219 -23.15 -28.70 23.07
N CYS A 220 -22.14 -27.84 23.01
CA CYS A 220 -22.22 -26.60 22.25
C CYS A 220 -22.33 -26.94 20.76
N GLY A 221 -23.52 -26.79 20.18
CA GLY A 221 -23.68 -26.60 18.72
C GLY A 221 -22.95 -25.35 18.27
#